data_AF-A0A6I5QSK5-F1
#
_entry.id   AF-A0A6I5QSK5-F1
#
_cell.length_a   1.000
_cell.length_b   1.000
_cell.length_c   1.000
_cell.angle_alpha   90.00
_cell.angle_beta   90.00
_cell.angle_gamma   90.00
#
_symmetry.space_group_name_H-M   'P 1'
#
loop_
_entity.id
_entity.type
_entity.pdbx_description
1 polymer ?
#
loop_
_entity_poly.entity_id
_entity_poly.type
_entity_poly.pdbx_seq_one_letter_code
_entity_poly.pdbx_strand_id
1 'polypeptide(L)'
;MTYSGASLKNRDSAAELPSLSELWAKKYVAKLKEQDNRHQGLSSAQFRADAAQALTELLRPISAKAWHTTESLLSQEIHRHQINPELIDPWAIAKDVHQVYEKSLSAYANHVSPQRFSVAISSDIGKIRQKHTAHDPRVIGFVSMQFHYCGQILAAQVEGAEKETLAAYFKVIDDHLYMPLQRAYEAAANYNYEDPQLKTVHHLLPHSSKIAIEIVDTVHQRYPNCATHTGLLSSRAVRISSIRDVEMFQVYLLTCVLEQNISAIKQELFPLCVMLYPTLNVDWELVREMLSLLQQAFSTYGQPQDAAYYQPYSESLWKMFSSGVLG
;
A
#
# COMPACT_ATOMS: atom_id res chain seq x y z
N MET A 1 94.36 19.23 18.17
CA MET A 1 93.09 18.47 18.19
C MET A 1 92.03 19.31 17.50
N THR A 2 91.47 18.76 16.40
CA THR A 2 90.12 18.97 15.79
C THR A 2 89.66 20.41 15.46
N TYR A 3 89.68 20.83 14.18
CA TYR A 3 88.60 20.78 13.15
C TYR A 3 87.28 21.44 13.63
N SER A 4 86.84 22.60 13.12
CA SER A 4 86.28 22.94 11.78
C SER A 4 84.75 23.05 11.80
N GLY A 5 84.21 24.12 11.20
CA GLY A 5 82.86 24.10 10.62
C GLY A 5 81.92 25.20 11.07
N ALA A 6 82.01 26.37 10.44
CA ALA A 6 80.87 27.28 10.31
C ALA A 6 79.78 26.62 9.45
N SER A 7 78.52 26.67 9.89
CA SER A 7 77.37 26.43 9.01
C SER A 7 76.15 27.19 9.52
N LEU A 8 75.94 28.37 8.94
CA LEU A 8 74.62 28.97 8.80
C LEU A 8 73.69 27.96 8.10
N LYS A 9 72.57 27.60 8.73
CA LYS A 9 71.44 27.01 8.01
C LYS A 9 70.15 27.66 8.49
N ASN A 10 69.72 28.65 7.72
CA ASN A 10 68.31 28.83 7.36
C ASN A 10 67.69 27.45 7.10
N ARG A 11 66.57 27.16 7.74
CA ARG A 11 65.54 26.32 7.13
C ARG A 11 64.18 26.91 7.43
N ASP A 12 63.72 27.59 6.39
CA ASP A 12 62.35 27.96 6.09
C ASP A 12 61.34 26.94 6.63
N SER A 13 60.35 27.46 7.34
CA SER A 13 59.05 26.83 7.51
C SER A 13 58.39 26.71 6.14
N ALA A 14 58.67 25.63 5.42
CA ALA A 14 57.92 25.24 4.24
C ALA A 14 56.53 24.80 4.71
N ALA A 15 55.56 25.73 4.69
CA ALA A 15 54.16 25.38 4.72
C ALA A 15 53.88 24.52 3.49
N GLU A 16 53.67 23.21 3.70
CA GLU A 16 53.24 22.29 2.65
C GLU A 16 51.95 22.83 2.02
N LEU A 17 52.07 23.34 0.79
CA LEU A 17 50.92 23.79 0.02
C LEU A 17 50.03 22.56 -0.23
N PRO A 18 48.76 22.57 0.25
CA PRO A 18 47.89 21.41 0.09
C PRO A 18 47.72 21.10 -1.39
N SER A 19 47.90 19.84 -1.76
CA SER A 19 47.82 19.42 -3.16
C SER A 19 46.45 19.77 -3.75
N LEU A 20 46.40 20.07 -5.05
CA LEU A 20 45.14 20.37 -5.75
C LEU A 20 44.09 19.26 -5.55
N SER A 21 44.54 18.01 -5.44
CA SER A 21 43.71 16.84 -5.16
C SER A 21 43.06 16.89 -3.77
N GLU A 22 43.81 17.34 -2.76
CA GLU A 22 43.26 17.54 -1.40
C GLU A 22 42.28 18.70 -1.33
N LEU A 23 42.57 19.82 -2.02
CA LEU A 23 41.66 20.96 -2.08
C LEU A 23 40.34 20.59 -2.77
N TRP A 24 40.42 19.82 -3.87
CA TRP A 24 39.23 19.28 -4.53
C TRP A 24 38.44 18.33 -3.62
N ALA A 25 39.12 17.40 -2.95
CA ALA A 25 38.48 16.45 -2.03
C ALA A 25 37.82 17.16 -0.83
N LYS A 26 38.50 18.14 -0.23
CA LYS A 26 37.95 18.99 0.84
C LYS A 26 36.74 19.77 0.36
N LYS A 27 36.78 20.33 -0.84
CA LYS A 27 35.64 21.06 -1.44
C LYS A 27 34.46 20.14 -1.74
N TYR A 28 34.72 18.92 -2.20
CA TYR A 28 33.70 17.91 -2.45
C TYR A 28 33.02 17.47 -1.15
N VAL A 29 33.79 17.15 -0.11
CA VAL A 29 33.27 16.78 1.22
C VAL A 29 32.55 17.95 1.88
N ALA A 30 33.04 19.18 1.73
CA ALA A 30 32.36 20.37 2.24
C ALA A 30 31.00 20.57 1.55
N LYS A 31 30.90 20.31 0.24
CA LYS A 31 29.64 20.39 -0.50
C LYS A 31 28.63 19.32 -0.04
N LEU A 32 29.11 18.12 0.30
CA LEU A 32 28.27 17.07 0.92
C LEU A 32 27.79 17.50 2.31
N LYS A 33 28.67 18.04 3.15
CA LYS A 33 28.31 18.56 4.48
C LYS A 33 27.35 19.76 4.43
N GLU A 34 27.46 20.61 3.41
CA GLU A 34 26.50 21.69 3.15
C GLU A 34 25.13 21.15 2.73
N GLN A 35 25.08 20.02 2.01
CA GLN A 35 23.84 19.31 1.72
C GLN A 35 23.22 18.73 3.00
N ASP A 36 24.02 18.08 3.86
CA ASP A 36 23.57 17.52 5.13
C ASP A 36 23.04 18.61 6.09
N ASN A 37 23.68 19.78 6.12
CA ASN A 37 23.29 20.90 6.99
C ASN A 37 22.06 21.68 6.51
N ARG A 38 21.67 21.59 5.23
CA ARG A 38 20.42 22.21 4.74
C ARG A 38 19.18 21.62 5.41
N HIS A 39 19.25 20.40 5.93
CA HIS A 39 18.11 19.73 6.56
C HIS A 39 17.75 20.27 7.96
N GLN A 40 18.53 21.17 8.55
CA GLN A 40 18.30 21.66 9.92
C GLN A 40 17.56 23.01 10.00
N GLY A 41 17.19 23.64 8.88
CA GLY A 41 16.56 24.97 8.86
C GLY A 41 15.45 25.19 7.84
N LEU A 42 14.94 24.13 7.20
CA LEU A 42 13.91 24.24 6.17
C LEU A 42 12.51 24.38 6.78
N SER A 43 11.68 25.23 6.18
CA SER A 43 10.24 25.14 6.43
C SER A 43 9.75 23.76 6.00
N SER A 44 8.75 23.20 6.70
CA SER A 44 8.22 21.87 6.37
C SER A 44 7.78 21.74 4.91
N ALA A 45 7.40 22.86 4.27
CA ALA A 45 7.04 22.90 2.86
C ALA A 45 8.22 22.68 1.90
N GLN A 46 9.36 23.32 2.15
CA GLN A 46 10.54 23.09 1.32
C GLN A 46 11.08 21.67 1.51
N PHE A 47 11.01 21.14 2.74
CA PHE A 47 11.40 19.77 3.02
C PHE A 47 10.58 18.74 2.22
N ARG A 48 9.23 18.87 2.20
CA ARG A 48 8.37 17.95 1.45
C ARG A 48 8.60 18.04 -0.05
N ALA A 49 8.81 19.25 -0.58
CA ALA A 49 9.12 19.45 -1.99
C ALA A 49 10.43 18.76 -2.38
N ASP A 50 11.49 18.96 -1.60
CA ASP A 50 12.80 18.34 -1.85
C ASP A 50 12.72 16.81 -1.73
N ALA A 51 12.02 16.29 -0.70
CA ALA A 51 11.79 14.86 -0.52
C ALA A 51 10.99 14.25 -1.67
N ALA A 52 9.90 14.90 -2.10
CA ALA A 52 9.09 14.44 -3.21
C ALA A 52 9.88 14.39 -4.53
N GLN A 53 10.72 15.39 -4.79
CA GLN A 53 11.59 15.41 -5.95
C GLN A 53 12.58 14.22 -5.92
N ALA A 54 13.28 14.03 -4.80
CA ALA A 54 14.21 12.91 -4.64
C ALA A 54 13.52 11.55 -4.83
N LEU A 55 12.33 11.38 -4.26
CA LEU A 55 11.52 10.16 -4.44
C LEU A 55 11.08 9.94 -5.89
N THR A 56 10.76 11.02 -6.60
CA THR A 56 10.37 10.97 -8.02
C THR A 56 11.53 10.48 -8.89
N GLU A 57 12.75 10.95 -8.63
CA GLU A 57 13.97 10.49 -9.32
C GLU A 57 14.26 9.00 -9.05
N LEU A 58 13.93 8.50 -7.86
CA LEU A 58 14.08 7.09 -7.47
C LEU A 58 12.94 6.19 -7.95
N LEU A 59 11.84 6.74 -8.45
CA LEU A 59 10.62 5.99 -8.74
C LEU A 59 10.83 4.88 -9.76
N ARG A 60 11.63 5.12 -10.80
CA ARG A 60 11.92 4.13 -11.85
C ARG A 60 12.70 2.92 -11.31
N PRO A 61 13.89 3.08 -10.69
CA PRO A 61 14.61 1.94 -10.14
C PRO A 61 13.83 1.23 -9.01
N ILE A 62 13.06 1.97 -8.20
CA ILE A 62 12.22 1.37 -7.16
C ILE A 62 11.08 0.54 -7.78
N SER A 63 10.41 1.03 -8.82
CA SER A 63 9.36 0.28 -9.52
C SER A 63 9.90 -1.03 -10.12
N ALA A 64 11.10 -1.02 -10.70
CA ALA A 64 11.74 -2.23 -11.20
C ALA A 64 12.05 -3.24 -10.07
N LYS A 65 12.52 -2.76 -8.91
CA LYS A 65 12.76 -3.61 -7.74
C LYS A 65 11.46 -4.20 -7.19
N ALA A 66 10.39 -3.40 -7.12
CA ALA A 66 9.06 -3.86 -6.72
C ALA A 66 8.51 -4.94 -7.65
N TRP A 67 8.81 -4.84 -8.96
CA TRP A 67 8.37 -5.82 -9.95
C TRP A 67 9.01 -7.17 -9.70
N HIS A 68 10.32 -7.18 -9.45
CA HIS A 68 11.03 -8.40 -9.12
C HIS A 68 10.44 -9.10 -7.89
N THR A 69 10.09 -8.35 -6.84
CA THR A 69 9.42 -8.91 -5.65
C THR A 69 8.04 -9.48 -6.01
N THR A 70 7.25 -8.76 -6.80
CA THR A 70 5.91 -9.19 -7.24
C THR A 70 5.96 -10.47 -8.06
N GLU A 71 6.86 -10.53 -9.03
CA GLU A 71 7.07 -11.71 -9.89
C GLU A 71 7.57 -12.91 -9.09
N SER A 72 8.52 -12.69 -8.17
CA SER A 72 9.00 -13.74 -7.28
C SER A 72 7.88 -14.31 -6.40
N LEU A 73 6.91 -13.49 -6.00
CA LEU A 73 5.79 -13.91 -5.17
C LEU A 73 4.72 -14.68 -5.97
N LEU A 74 4.38 -14.19 -7.17
CA LEU A 74 3.17 -14.62 -7.89
C LEU A 74 3.42 -15.42 -9.18
N SER A 75 4.68 -15.62 -9.60
CA SER A 75 5.00 -16.35 -10.83
C SER A 75 4.40 -17.76 -10.89
N GLN A 76 4.39 -18.49 -9.78
CA GLN A 76 3.80 -19.83 -9.71
C GLN A 76 2.26 -19.80 -9.83
N GLU A 77 1.65 -18.71 -9.38
CA GLU A 77 0.19 -18.55 -9.40
C GLU A 77 -0.35 -18.37 -10.81
N ILE A 78 0.45 -17.86 -11.76
CA ILE A 78 0.09 -17.80 -13.18
C ILE A 78 -0.28 -19.19 -13.69
N HIS A 79 0.57 -20.19 -13.41
CA HIS A 79 0.34 -21.57 -13.81
C HIS A 79 -0.78 -22.23 -13.02
N ARG A 80 -0.77 -22.07 -11.69
CA ARG A 80 -1.77 -22.69 -10.79
C ARG A 80 -3.19 -22.24 -11.12
N HIS A 81 -3.38 -20.95 -11.41
CA HIS A 81 -4.68 -20.37 -11.71
C HIS A 81 -4.99 -20.31 -13.21
N GLN A 82 -4.07 -20.76 -14.08
CA GLN A 82 -4.21 -20.69 -15.53
C GLN A 82 -4.51 -19.26 -16.02
N ILE A 83 -3.82 -18.28 -15.45
CA ILE A 83 -3.92 -16.88 -15.88
C ILE A 83 -3.15 -16.77 -17.19
N ASN A 84 -3.74 -16.16 -18.21
CA ASN A 84 -3.02 -15.92 -19.47
C ASN A 84 -1.87 -14.92 -19.19
N PRO A 85 -0.59 -15.32 -19.36
CA PRO A 85 0.55 -14.44 -19.09
C PRO A 85 0.54 -13.16 -19.94
N GLU A 86 -0.07 -13.18 -21.13
CA GLU A 86 -0.18 -12.01 -22.00
C GLU A 86 -1.04 -10.88 -21.41
N LEU A 87 -1.90 -11.20 -20.43
CA LEU A 87 -2.69 -10.18 -19.72
C LEU A 87 -1.87 -9.42 -18.67
N ILE A 88 -0.67 -9.92 -18.33
CA ILE A 88 0.23 -9.31 -17.35
C ILE A 88 1.36 -8.62 -18.13
N ASP A 89 1.18 -7.33 -18.45
CA ASP A 89 2.21 -6.50 -19.10
C ASP A 89 2.99 -5.69 -18.04
N PRO A 90 4.24 -6.07 -17.72
CA PRO A 90 5.04 -5.37 -16.72
C PRO A 90 5.29 -3.90 -17.05
N TRP A 91 5.38 -3.56 -18.34
CA TRP A 91 5.66 -2.20 -18.79
C TRP A 91 4.43 -1.31 -18.66
N ALA A 92 3.25 -1.84 -19.02
CA ALA A 92 1.99 -1.13 -18.81
C ALA A 92 1.74 -0.90 -17.31
N ILE A 93 1.96 -1.91 -16.47
CA ILE A 93 1.81 -1.77 -15.02
C ILE A 93 2.83 -0.77 -14.47
N ALA A 94 4.10 -0.87 -14.83
CA ALA A 94 5.14 0.06 -14.37
C ALA A 94 4.86 1.52 -14.78
N LYS A 95 4.30 1.73 -15.98
CA LYS A 95 3.86 3.06 -16.43
C LYS A 95 2.74 3.61 -15.55
N ASP A 96 1.72 2.79 -15.25
CA ASP A 96 0.59 3.20 -14.43
C ASP A 96 1.05 3.51 -12.97
N VAL A 97 1.94 2.68 -12.43
CA VAL A 97 2.62 2.90 -11.14
C VAL A 97 3.34 4.24 -11.12
N HIS A 98 4.13 4.52 -12.16
CA HIS A 98 4.89 5.77 -12.24
C HIS A 98 3.96 6.99 -12.22
N GLN A 99 2.90 6.97 -13.02
CA GLN A 99 1.93 8.07 -13.12
C GLN A 99 1.21 8.34 -11.79
N VAL A 100 0.78 7.30 -11.09
CA VAL A 100 0.06 7.44 -9.82
C VAL A 100 0.99 7.91 -8.70
N TYR A 101 2.19 7.35 -8.59
CA TYR A 101 3.14 7.78 -7.56
C TYR A 101 3.68 9.19 -7.82
N GLU A 102 3.89 9.61 -9.06
CA GLU A 102 4.24 11.00 -9.39
C GLU A 102 3.16 11.98 -8.90
N LYS A 103 1.88 11.67 -9.15
CA LYS A 103 0.74 12.46 -8.64
C LYS A 103 0.68 12.47 -7.11
N SER A 104 0.94 11.33 -6.48
CA SER A 104 0.97 11.18 -5.03
C SER A 104 2.07 12.03 -4.39
N LEU A 105 3.29 11.96 -4.94
CA LEU A 105 4.44 12.74 -4.49
C LEU A 105 4.22 14.24 -4.70
N SER A 106 3.60 14.62 -5.83
CA SER A 106 3.19 16.01 -6.07
C SER A 106 2.14 16.49 -5.06
N ALA A 107 1.13 15.68 -4.74
CA ALA A 107 0.12 16.01 -3.73
C ALA A 107 0.76 16.16 -2.33
N TYR A 108 1.69 15.28 -1.98
CA TYR A 108 2.48 15.34 -0.76
C TYR A 108 3.32 16.62 -0.65
N ALA A 109 4.05 16.97 -1.71
CA ALA A 109 4.83 18.22 -1.80
C ALA A 109 3.96 19.46 -1.62
N ASN A 110 2.75 19.44 -2.17
CA ASN A 110 1.80 20.55 -2.13
C ASN A 110 0.89 20.54 -0.89
N HIS A 111 1.13 19.67 0.10
CA HIS A 111 0.33 19.56 1.33
C HIS A 111 -1.18 19.32 1.09
N VAL A 112 -1.53 18.67 -0.02
CA VAL A 112 -2.93 18.28 -0.28
C VAL A 112 -3.31 17.20 0.72
N SER A 113 -4.34 17.40 1.54
CA SER A 113 -4.70 16.39 2.54
C SER A 113 -4.98 15.02 1.89
N PRO A 114 -4.65 13.89 2.55
CA PRO A 114 -4.91 12.55 2.02
C PRO A 114 -6.37 12.33 1.58
N GLN A 115 -7.34 12.96 2.26
CA GLN A 115 -8.76 12.91 1.90
C GLN A 115 -9.04 13.60 0.56
N ARG A 116 -8.44 14.78 0.31
CA ARG A 116 -8.59 15.47 -0.97
C ARG A 116 -7.84 14.74 -2.08
N PHE A 117 -6.67 14.18 -1.77
CA PHE A 117 -5.92 13.34 -2.69
C PHE A 117 -6.72 12.09 -3.09
N SER A 118 -7.36 11.41 -2.13
CA SER A 118 -8.26 10.28 -2.34
C SER A 118 -9.34 10.57 -3.39
N VAL A 119 -10.06 11.69 -3.23
CA VAL A 119 -11.05 12.12 -4.22
C VAL A 119 -10.42 12.35 -5.60
N ALA A 120 -9.28 13.04 -5.65
CA ALA A 120 -8.61 13.40 -6.90
C ALA A 120 -8.05 12.21 -7.68
N ILE A 121 -7.56 11.17 -6.99
CA ILE A 121 -6.90 10.01 -7.60
C ILE A 121 -7.88 8.84 -7.89
N SER A 122 -9.06 8.85 -7.27
CA SER A 122 -10.05 7.76 -7.33
C SER A 122 -10.36 7.29 -8.76
N SER A 123 -10.69 8.22 -9.66
CA SER A 123 -11.03 7.90 -11.06
C SER A 123 -9.84 7.31 -11.82
N ASP A 124 -8.62 7.77 -11.56
CA ASP A 124 -7.42 7.29 -12.24
C ASP A 124 -7.12 5.85 -11.85
N ILE A 125 -7.15 5.56 -10.55
CA ILE A 125 -6.93 4.19 -10.05
C ILE A 125 -8.08 3.26 -10.48
N GLY A 126 -9.32 3.74 -10.46
CA GLY A 126 -10.47 2.99 -10.97
C GLY A 126 -10.29 2.56 -12.43
N LYS A 127 -9.81 3.47 -13.29
CA LYS A 127 -9.49 3.17 -14.70
C LYS A 127 -8.34 2.19 -14.84
N ILE A 128 -7.29 2.31 -14.04
CA ILE A 128 -6.15 1.37 -14.03
C ILE A 128 -6.64 -0.02 -13.65
N ARG A 129 -7.44 -0.13 -12.59
CA ARG A 129 -8.06 -1.38 -12.16
C ARG A 129 -8.87 -1.99 -13.29
N GLN A 130 -9.83 -1.24 -13.85
CA GLN A 130 -10.68 -1.72 -14.94
C GLN A 130 -9.88 -2.16 -16.17
N LYS A 131 -8.86 -1.39 -16.57
CA LYS A 131 -7.97 -1.69 -17.70
C LYS A 131 -7.32 -3.07 -17.54
N HIS A 132 -6.75 -3.36 -16.38
CA HIS A 132 -6.02 -4.61 -16.13
C HIS A 132 -6.94 -5.80 -15.80
N THR A 133 -8.12 -5.55 -15.23
CA THR A 133 -9.08 -6.60 -14.85
C THR A 133 -10.14 -6.90 -15.91
N ALA A 134 -10.11 -6.23 -17.06
CA ALA A 134 -11.16 -6.33 -18.07
C ALA A 134 -11.41 -7.76 -18.57
N HIS A 135 -10.35 -8.56 -18.67
CA HIS A 135 -10.43 -9.94 -19.18
C HIS A 135 -10.35 -10.98 -18.05
N ASP A 136 -9.49 -10.74 -17.06
CA ASP A 136 -9.30 -11.62 -15.91
C ASP A 136 -9.12 -10.79 -14.63
N PRO A 137 -10.08 -10.80 -13.70
CA PRO A 137 -9.99 -10.02 -12.48
C PRO A 137 -8.78 -10.34 -11.59
N ARG A 138 -8.21 -11.55 -11.72
CA ARG A 138 -7.05 -11.98 -10.90
C ARG A 138 -5.79 -11.20 -11.23
N VAL A 139 -5.70 -10.58 -12.42
CA VAL A 139 -4.59 -9.69 -12.78
C VAL A 139 -4.43 -8.54 -11.78
N ILE A 140 -5.50 -8.16 -11.06
CA ILE A 140 -5.41 -7.15 -10.00
C ILE A 140 -4.40 -7.50 -8.92
N GLY A 141 -4.11 -8.78 -8.66
CA GLY A 141 -3.11 -9.18 -7.68
C GLY A 141 -1.69 -8.77 -8.10
N PHE A 142 -1.35 -8.85 -9.39
CA PHE A 142 -0.06 -8.39 -9.89
C PHE A 142 0.05 -6.87 -9.83
N VAL A 143 -1.03 -6.18 -10.22
CA VAL A 143 -1.07 -4.71 -10.17
C VAL A 143 -0.96 -4.24 -8.73
N SER A 144 -1.80 -4.74 -7.82
CA SER A 144 -1.83 -4.30 -6.43
C SER A 144 -0.52 -4.61 -5.70
N MET A 145 0.07 -5.79 -5.89
CA MET A 145 1.36 -6.13 -5.28
C MET A 145 2.50 -5.26 -5.80
N GLN A 146 2.50 -4.93 -7.11
CA GLN A 146 3.48 -4.01 -7.67
C GLN A 146 3.38 -2.62 -7.04
N PHE A 147 2.17 -2.09 -6.94
CA PHE A 147 1.92 -0.81 -6.28
C PHE A 147 2.34 -0.86 -4.81
N HIS A 148 1.94 -1.90 -4.09
CA HIS A 148 2.22 -2.09 -2.69
C HIS A 148 3.72 -2.10 -2.39
N TYR A 149 4.49 -2.93 -3.08
CA TYR A 149 5.95 -3.00 -2.88
C TYR A 149 6.65 -1.70 -3.30
N CYS A 150 6.19 -1.04 -4.36
CA CYS A 150 6.72 0.26 -4.77
C CYS A 150 6.52 1.30 -3.65
N GLY A 151 5.32 1.39 -3.08
CA GLY A 151 4.99 2.30 -1.99
C GLY A 151 5.78 2.00 -0.71
N GLN A 152 5.94 0.72 -0.36
CA GLN A 152 6.77 0.33 0.79
C GLN A 152 8.24 0.76 0.63
N ILE A 153 8.82 0.51 -0.55
CA ILE A 153 10.24 0.84 -0.80
C ILE A 153 10.43 2.37 -0.83
N LEU A 154 9.49 3.13 -1.42
CA LEU A 154 9.49 4.59 -1.40
C LEU A 154 9.37 5.14 0.03
N ALA A 155 8.41 4.65 0.80
CA ALA A 155 8.21 5.10 2.19
C ALA A 155 9.41 4.78 3.08
N ALA A 156 10.18 3.74 2.76
CA ALA A 156 11.42 3.44 3.47
C ALA A 156 12.55 4.44 3.20
N GLN A 157 12.45 5.32 2.19
CA GLN A 157 13.44 6.37 1.92
C GLN A 157 13.21 7.64 2.76
N VAL A 158 12.08 7.72 3.49
CA VAL A 158 11.75 8.86 4.34
C VAL A 158 11.74 8.42 5.79
N GLU A 159 12.23 9.28 6.68
CA GLU A 159 12.32 9.01 8.11
C GLU A 159 11.41 9.94 8.93
N GLY A 160 11.20 9.59 10.20
CA GLY A 160 10.46 10.41 11.16
C GLY A 160 8.96 10.59 10.83
N ALA A 161 8.40 11.73 11.24
CA ALA A 161 6.97 12.04 11.11
C ALA A 161 6.52 12.20 9.64
N GLU A 162 7.45 12.55 8.75
CA GLU A 162 7.17 12.70 7.33
C GLU A 162 6.95 11.35 6.65
N LYS A 163 7.56 10.28 7.17
CA LYS A 163 7.26 8.90 6.75
C LYS A 163 5.80 8.54 6.98
N GLU A 164 5.26 8.87 8.16
CA GLU A 164 3.86 8.57 8.50
C GLU A 164 2.90 9.41 7.65
N THR A 165 3.26 10.67 7.40
CA THR A 165 2.49 11.55 6.51
C THR A 165 2.47 11.00 5.08
N LEU A 166 3.63 10.62 4.52
CA LEU A 166 3.73 10.06 3.18
C LEU A 166 2.99 8.72 3.08
N ALA A 167 3.11 7.86 4.09
CA ALA A 167 2.42 6.57 4.14
C ALA A 167 0.90 6.71 4.06
N ALA A 168 0.31 7.81 4.52
CA ALA A 168 -1.12 8.07 4.37
C ALA A 168 -1.55 8.22 2.90
N TYR A 169 -0.72 8.82 2.04
CA TYR A 169 -0.99 8.91 0.60
C TYR A 169 -0.86 7.56 -0.08
N PHE A 170 0.13 6.76 0.33
CA PHE A 170 0.32 5.43 -0.24
C PHE A 170 -0.80 4.47 0.19
N LYS A 171 -1.31 4.59 1.42
CA LYS A 171 -2.51 3.88 1.87
C LYS A 171 -3.71 4.18 0.97
N VAL A 172 -3.92 5.44 0.60
CA VAL A 172 -5.02 5.83 -0.32
C VAL A 172 -4.91 5.07 -1.65
N ILE A 173 -3.69 4.91 -2.19
CA ILE A 173 -3.47 4.17 -3.43
C ILE A 173 -3.81 2.69 -3.24
N ASP A 174 -3.27 2.07 -2.19
CA ASP A 174 -3.54 0.67 -1.88
C ASP A 174 -5.05 0.41 -1.70
N ASP A 175 -5.75 1.24 -0.91
CA ASP A 175 -7.18 1.09 -0.66
C ASP A 175 -7.99 1.10 -1.98
N HIS A 176 -7.68 2.00 -2.91
CA HIS A 176 -8.38 2.08 -4.20
C HIS A 176 -8.05 0.93 -5.17
N LEU A 177 -6.91 0.25 -4.99
CA LEU A 177 -6.53 -0.90 -5.80
C LEU A 177 -7.16 -2.19 -5.28
N TYR A 178 -7.09 -2.42 -3.96
CA TYR A 178 -7.59 -3.64 -3.33
C TYR A 178 -9.12 -3.67 -3.26
N MET A 179 -9.77 -2.52 -3.08
CA MET A 179 -11.21 -2.42 -2.94
C MET A 179 -11.88 -2.00 -4.26
N PRO A 180 -13.05 -2.56 -4.62
CA PRO A 180 -13.75 -2.23 -5.85
C PRO A 180 -14.56 -0.93 -5.74
N LEU A 181 -13.95 0.16 -5.24
CA LEU A 181 -14.66 1.40 -4.90
C LEU A 181 -15.39 2.02 -6.09
N GLN A 182 -14.75 2.07 -7.26
CA GLN A 182 -15.37 2.60 -8.49
C GLN A 182 -16.61 1.78 -8.89
N ARG A 183 -16.52 0.44 -8.82
CA ARG A 183 -17.64 -0.47 -9.09
C ARG A 183 -18.77 -0.28 -8.09
N ALA A 184 -18.45 -0.09 -6.81
CA ALA A 184 -19.44 0.25 -5.79
C ALA A 184 -20.13 1.59 -6.07
N TYR A 185 -19.38 2.63 -6.49
CA TYR A 185 -19.96 3.93 -6.86
C TYR A 185 -20.87 3.84 -8.09
N GLU A 186 -20.45 3.10 -9.12
CA GLU A 186 -21.26 2.86 -10.33
C GLU A 186 -22.53 2.08 -10.00
N ALA A 187 -22.45 1.07 -9.13
CA ALA A 187 -23.63 0.33 -8.67
C ALA A 187 -24.56 1.23 -7.85
N ALA A 188 -24.03 2.02 -6.92
CA ALA A 188 -24.79 2.96 -6.10
C ALA A 188 -25.50 4.04 -6.94
N ALA A 189 -24.90 4.48 -8.04
CA ALA A 189 -25.49 5.49 -8.93
C ALA A 189 -26.80 5.03 -9.61
N ASN A 190 -27.10 3.73 -9.61
CA ASN A 190 -28.34 3.18 -10.17
C ASN A 190 -29.52 3.23 -9.20
N TYR A 191 -29.32 3.70 -7.96
CA TYR A 191 -30.34 3.72 -6.93
C TYR A 191 -30.91 5.11 -6.68
N ASN A 192 -32.19 5.15 -6.31
CA ASN A 192 -32.78 6.34 -5.72
C ASN A 192 -32.24 6.53 -4.30
N TYR A 193 -32.13 7.77 -3.85
CA TYR A 193 -31.62 8.10 -2.51
C TYR A 193 -32.39 7.40 -1.36
N GLU A 194 -33.69 7.16 -1.56
CA GLU A 194 -34.56 6.53 -0.57
C GLU A 194 -34.57 4.99 -0.62
N ASP A 195 -33.84 4.39 -1.57
CA ASP A 195 -33.82 2.96 -1.79
C ASP A 195 -33.25 2.20 -0.58
N PRO A 196 -33.91 1.12 -0.12
CA PRO A 196 -33.46 0.36 1.04
C PRO A 196 -32.05 -0.23 0.91
N GLN A 197 -31.65 -0.73 -0.27
CA GLN A 197 -30.30 -1.29 -0.46
C GLN A 197 -29.23 -0.20 -0.27
N LEU A 198 -29.46 0.98 -0.86
CA LEU A 198 -28.53 2.10 -0.73
C LEU A 198 -28.47 2.60 0.73
N LYS A 199 -29.61 2.67 1.41
CA LYS A 199 -29.68 3.03 2.85
C LYS A 199 -28.92 2.05 3.73
N THR A 200 -29.03 0.75 3.49
CA THR A 200 -28.25 -0.26 4.21
C THR A 200 -26.75 0.00 4.07
N VAL A 201 -26.28 0.32 2.85
CA VAL A 201 -24.86 0.68 2.64
C VAL A 201 -24.50 1.98 3.36
N HIS A 202 -25.36 3.00 3.30
CA HIS A 202 -25.14 4.27 4.00
C HIS A 202 -25.09 4.11 5.54
N HIS A 203 -25.83 3.17 6.12
CA HIS A 203 -25.78 2.89 7.55
C HIS A 203 -24.49 2.16 7.95
N LEU A 204 -24.05 1.19 7.16
CA LEU A 204 -22.90 0.33 7.51
C LEU A 204 -21.55 0.96 7.19
N LEU A 205 -21.42 1.66 6.05
CA LEU A 205 -20.14 2.18 5.56
C LEU A 205 -19.42 3.12 6.55
N PRO A 206 -20.10 4.05 7.28
CA PRO A 206 -19.46 4.90 8.28
C PRO A 206 -18.80 4.14 9.44
N HIS A 207 -19.20 2.89 9.68
CA HIS A 207 -18.67 2.05 10.74
C HIS A 207 -17.50 1.17 10.28
N SER A 208 -17.12 1.21 9.00
CA SER A 208 -16.25 0.19 8.40
C SER A 208 -14.88 0.07 9.05
N SER A 209 -14.18 1.19 9.25
CA SER A 209 -12.87 1.18 9.92
C SER A 209 -12.97 0.82 11.40
N LYS A 210 -14.06 1.20 12.07
CA LYS A 210 -14.28 0.85 13.48
C LYS A 210 -14.45 -0.67 13.63
N ILE A 211 -15.29 -1.26 12.79
CA ILE A 211 -15.50 -2.71 12.71
C ILE A 211 -14.18 -3.43 12.43
N ALA A 212 -13.41 -2.95 11.45
CA ALA A 212 -12.13 -3.55 11.10
C ALA A 212 -11.13 -3.56 12.27
N ILE A 213 -11.01 -2.44 12.97
CA ILE A 213 -10.13 -2.31 14.15
C ILE A 213 -10.57 -3.27 15.26
N GLU A 214 -11.86 -3.29 15.61
CA GLU A 214 -12.39 -4.14 16.68
C GLU A 214 -12.19 -5.64 16.38
N ILE A 215 -12.41 -6.06 15.13
CA ILE A 215 -12.19 -7.44 14.69
C ILE A 215 -10.71 -7.81 14.79
N VAL A 216 -9.82 -6.98 14.25
CA VAL A 216 -8.38 -7.27 14.25
C VAL A 216 -7.83 -7.32 15.67
N ASP A 217 -8.23 -6.38 16.53
CA ASP A 217 -7.81 -6.38 17.93
C ASP A 217 -8.33 -7.63 18.67
N THR A 218 -9.55 -8.09 18.35
CA THR A 218 -10.11 -9.34 18.90
C THR A 218 -9.33 -10.58 18.43
N VAL A 219 -9.03 -10.69 17.13
CA VAL A 219 -8.25 -11.80 16.57
C VAL A 219 -6.86 -11.84 17.18
N HIS A 220 -6.21 -10.68 17.34
CA HIS A 220 -4.88 -10.60 17.95
C HIS A 220 -4.86 -11.08 19.41
N GLN A 221 -5.92 -10.79 20.17
CA GLN A 221 -6.05 -11.30 21.54
C GLN A 221 -6.24 -12.81 21.58
N ARG A 222 -6.96 -13.39 20.60
CA ARG A 222 -7.23 -14.83 20.52
C ARG A 222 -6.04 -15.64 19.97
N TYR A 223 -5.23 -15.06 19.09
CA TYR A 223 -4.11 -15.72 18.41
C TYR A 223 -2.77 -14.99 18.63
N PRO A 224 -2.27 -14.87 19.88
CA PRO A 224 -1.12 -14.03 20.19
C PRO A 224 0.21 -14.49 19.54
N ASN A 225 0.30 -15.76 19.15
CA ASN A 225 1.54 -16.37 18.65
C ASN A 225 1.53 -16.64 17.12
N CYS A 226 0.50 -16.23 16.39
CA CYS A 226 0.45 -16.49 14.95
C CYS A 226 1.35 -15.50 14.18
N ALA A 227 2.00 -15.99 13.12
CA ALA A 227 2.91 -15.23 12.27
C ALA A 227 2.57 -15.42 10.78
N THR A 228 2.65 -14.32 10.03
CA THR A 228 2.56 -14.25 8.57
C THR A 228 3.96 -14.06 7.96
N HIS A 229 4.08 -14.01 6.64
CA HIS A 229 5.36 -13.72 5.97
C HIS A 229 6.01 -12.41 6.43
N THR A 230 5.21 -11.41 6.83
CA THR A 230 5.69 -10.10 7.29
C THR A 230 5.88 -9.99 8.81
N GLY A 231 5.68 -11.08 9.56
CA GLY A 231 5.92 -11.16 11.00
C GLY A 231 4.70 -11.56 11.82
N LEU A 232 4.80 -11.41 13.15
CA LEU A 232 3.71 -11.70 14.09
C LEU A 232 2.48 -10.84 13.80
N LEU A 233 1.28 -11.39 14.08
CA LEU A 233 0.01 -10.65 13.98
C LEU A 233 0.06 -9.31 14.74
N SER A 234 0.73 -9.29 15.89
CA SER A 234 0.90 -8.10 16.74
C SER A 234 1.81 -7.02 16.16
N SER A 235 2.56 -7.30 15.09
CA SER A 235 3.43 -6.31 14.46
C SER A 235 2.61 -5.20 13.78
N ARG A 236 3.13 -3.96 13.79
CA ARG A 236 2.43 -2.79 13.21
C ARG A 236 2.08 -3.01 11.74
N ALA A 237 2.98 -3.62 10.97
CA ALA A 237 2.76 -3.89 9.55
C ALA A 237 1.62 -4.89 9.33
N VAL A 238 1.62 -6.02 10.04
CA VAL A 238 0.58 -7.05 9.91
C VAL A 238 -0.76 -6.53 10.41
N ARG A 239 -0.79 -5.76 11.50
CA ARG A 239 -2.02 -5.12 11.96
C ARG A 239 -2.64 -4.21 10.91
N ILE A 240 -1.84 -3.39 10.23
CA ILE A 240 -2.32 -2.49 9.17
C ILE A 240 -2.87 -3.29 7.99
N SER A 241 -2.18 -4.34 7.55
CA SER A 241 -2.68 -5.19 6.46
C SER A 241 -3.95 -5.94 6.84
N SER A 242 -4.06 -6.45 8.07
CA SER A 242 -5.27 -7.14 8.54
C SER A 242 -6.47 -6.20 8.59
N ILE A 243 -6.29 -4.94 9.04
CA ILE A 243 -7.38 -3.95 9.03
C ILE A 243 -7.84 -3.69 7.60
N ARG A 244 -6.90 -3.46 6.68
CA ARG A 244 -7.22 -3.25 5.26
C ARG A 244 -7.97 -4.43 4.67
N ASP A 245 -7.58 -5.65 4.99
CA ASP A 245 -8.26 -6.85 4.49
C ASP A 245 -9.70 -6.92 5.02
N VAL A 246 -9.94 -6.64 6.31
CA VAL A 246 -11.31 -6.55 6.85
C VAL A 246 -12.13 -5.44 6.17
N GLU A 247 -11.54 -4.26 5.93
CA GLU A 247 -12.18 -3.18 5.16
C GLU A 247 -12.49 -3.63 3.73
N MET A 248 -11.58 -4.37 3.09
CA MET A 248 -11.78 -4.93 1.75
C MET A 248 -12.97 -5.91 1.74
N PHE A 249 -13.04 -6.87 2.67
CA PHE A 249 -14.19 -7.78 2.79
C PHE A 249 -15.52 -7.02 2.93
N GLN A 250 -15.53 -5.96 3.75
CA GLN A 250 -16.70 -5.11 3.91
C GLN A 250 -17.11 -4.44 2.60
N VAL A 251 -16.19 -3.80 1.88
CA VAL A 251 -16.52 -3.12 0.61
C VAL A 251 -17.02 -4.09 -0.45
N TYR A 252 -16.40 -5.27 -0.59
CA TYR A 252 -16.90 -6.29 -1.54
C TYR A 252 -18.30 -6.78 -1.18
N LEU A 253 -18.59 -6.97 0.11
CA LEU A 253 -19.91 -7.39 0.56
C LEU A 253 -20.96 -6.30 0.31
N LEU A 254 -20.65 -5.04 0.62
CA LEU A 254 -21.53 -3.90 0.32
C LEU A 254 -21.70 -3.69 -1.20
N THR A 255 -20.68 -3.99 -2.00
CA THR A 255 -20.79 -3.99 -3.47
C THR A 255 -21.79 -5.06 -3.93
N CYS A 256 -21.78 -6.25 -3.33
CA CYS A 256 -22.78 -7.29 -3.64
C CYS A 256 -24.20 -6.87 -3.28
N VAL A 257 -24.39 -6.09 -2.19
CA VAL A 257 -25.69 -5.49 -1.84
C VAL A 257 -26.19 -4.56 -2.94
N LEU A 258 -25.32 -3.66 -3.43
CA LEU A 258 -25.65 -2.71 -4.50
C LEU A 258 -25.83 -3.38 -5.87
N GLU A 259 -25.14 -4.47 -6.16
CA GLU A 259 -25.28 -5.16 -7.44
C GLU A 259 -26.37 -6.25 -7.42
N GLN A 260 -26.91 -6.53 -6.24
CA GLN A 260 -27.90 -7.57 -5.98
C GLN A 260 -27.45 -8.95 -6.45
N ASN A 261 -26.14 -9.23 -6.39
CA ASN A 261 -25.56 -10.50 -6.78
C ASN A 261 -24.17 -10.70 -6.13
N ILE A 262 -23.67 -11.93 -6.15
CA ILE A 262 -22.40 -12.30 -5.49
C ILE A 262 -21.15 -12.12 -6.38
N SER A 263 -21.28 -11.51 -7.56
CA SER A 263 -20.22 -11.54 -8.58
C SER A 263 -18.94 -10.85 -8.13
N ALA A 264 -19.02 -9.73 -7.40
CA ALA A 264 -17.84 -9.03 -6.88
C ALA A 264 -16.99 -9.96 -5.98
N ILE A 265 -17.64 -10.74 -5.12
CA ILE A 265 -16.95 -11.72 -4.26
C ILE A 265 -16.46 -12.91 -5.09
N LYS A 266 -17.32 -13.49 -5.94
CA LYS A 266 -17.04 -14.74 -6.67
C LYS A 266 -15.95 -14.58 -7.72
N GLN A 267 -15.95 -13.47 -8.45
CA GLN A 267 -15.07 -13.27 -9.60
C GLN A 267 -13.78 -12.55 -9.23
N GLU A 268 -13.77 -11.75 -8.17
CA GLU A 268 -12.62 -10.92 -7.80
C GLU A 268 -12.05 -11.30 -6.43
N LEU A 269 -12.79 -11.07 -5.34
CA LEU A 269 -12.26 -11.23 -3.98
C LEU A 269 -11.79 -12.65 -3.68
N PHE A 270 -12.64 -13.65 -3.90
CA PHE A 270 -12.31 -15.03 -3.54
C PHE A 270 -11.11 -15.55 -4.33
N PRO A 271 -11.05 -15.43 -5.67
CA PRO A 271 -9.86 -15.79 -6.43
C PRO A 271 -8.61 -15.02 -5.99
N LEU A 272 -8.73 -13.73 -5.67
CA LEU A 272 -7.62 -12.91 -5.19
C LEU A 272 -7.08 -13.43 -3.86
N CYS A 273 -7.95 -13.74 -2.89
CA CYS A 273 -7.54 -14.32 -1.61
C CYS A 273 -6.88 -15.69 -1.80
N VAL A 274 -7.46 -16.58 -2.62
CA VAL A 274 -6.89 -17.92 -2.87
C VAL A 274 -5.50 -17.82 -3.51
N MET A 275 -5.29 -16.82 -4.36
CA MET A 275 -4.00 -16.56 -5.00
C MET A 275 -2.98 -15.95 -4.02
N LEU A 276 -3.38 -14.95 -3.23
CA LEU A 276 -2.44 -14.18 -2.40
C LEU A 276 -2.19 -14.80 -1.02
N TYR A 277 -3.22 -15.24 -0.31
CA TYR A 277 -3.10 -15.63 1.10
C TYR A 277 -2.13 -16.80 1.34
N PRO A 278 -2.12 -17.87 0.51
CA PRO A 278 -1.11 -18.92 0.65
C PRO A 278 0.31 -18.41 0.44
N THR A 279 0.53 -17.54 -0.56
CA THR A 279 1.86 -16.95 -0.85
C THR A 279 2.35 -16.04 0.28
N LEU A 280 1.41 -15.43 1.03
CA LEU A 280 1.69 -14.55 2.16
C LEU A 280 1.69 -15.28 3.52
N ASN A 281 1.52 -16.61 3.51
CA ASN A 281 1.41 -17.44 4.70
C ASN A 281 0.30 -16.98 5.67
N VAL A 282 -0.86 -16.64 5.11
CA VAL A 282 -2.06 -16.30 5.88
C VAL A 282 -2.88 -17.57 6.12
N ASP A 283 -3.15 -17.87 7.40
CA ASP A 283 -3.92 -19.04 7.80
C ASP A 283 -5.41 -18.84 7.50
N TRP A 284 -6.03 -19.82 6.83
CA TRP A 284 -7.47 -19.81 6.56
C TRP A 284 -8.32 -19.86 7.82
N GLU A 285 -7.82 -20.40 8.94
CA GLU A 285 -8.51 -20.31 10.23
C GLU A 285 -8.67 -18.88 10.71
N LEU A 286 -7.65 -18.03 10.52
CA LEU A 286 -7.75 -16.61 10.86
C LEU A 286 -8.76 -15.89 9.97
N VAL A 287 -8.77 -16.20 8.67
CA VAL A 287 -9.73 -15.62 7.72
C VAL A 287 -11.15 -16.01 8.11
N ARG A 288 -11.38 -17.27 8.48
CA ARG A 288 -12.66 -17.73 9.02
C ARG A 288 -12.99 -17.01 10.32
N GLU A 289 -12.10 -16.89 11.28
CA GLU A 289 -12.44 -16.19 12.52
C GLU A 289 -12.85 -14.72 12.25
N MET A 290 -12.08 -14.04 11.40
CA MET A 290 -12.34 -12.68 10.97
C MET A 290 -13.72 -12.52 10.29
N LEU A 291 -14.09 -13.43 9.39
CA LEU A 291 -15.38 -13.40 8.70
C LEU A 291 -16.56 -13.67 9.66
N SER A 292 -16.37 -14.50 10.69
CA SER A 292 -17.39 -14.79 11.71
C SER A 292 -17.64 -13.54 12.56
N LEU A 293 -16.57 -12.89 13.00
CA LEU A 293 -16.64 -11.63 13.73
C LEU A 293 -17.23 -10.52 12.84
N LEU A 294 -16.96 -10.51 11.54
CA LEU A 294 -17.55 -9.56 10.60
C LEU A 294 -19.08 -9.70 10.51
N GLN A 295 -19.59 -10.92 10.42
CA GLN A 295 -21.03 -11.18 10.43
C GLN A 295 -21.71 -10.71 11.72
N GLN A 296 -21.05 -10.94 12.86
CA GLN A 296 -21.53 -10.48 14.18
C GLN A 296 -21.52 -8.94 14.27
N ALA A 297 -20.44 -8.31 13.79
CA ALA A 297 -20.32 -6.86 13.76
C ALA A 297 -21.40 -6.22 12.89
N PHE A 298 -21.68 -6.75 11.70
CA PHE A 298 -22.74 -6.24 10.83
C PHE A 298 -24.12 -6.31 11.48
N SER A 299 -24.36 -7.36 12.28
CA SER A 299 -25.60 -7.51 13.04
C SER A 299 -25.71 -6.55 14.22
N THR A 300 -24.58 -6.09 14.75
CA THR A 300 -24.52 -5.12 15.86
C THR A 300 -24.59 -3.67 15.39
N TYR A 301 -23.92 -3.35 14.28
CA TYR A 301 -23.83 -2.00 13.72
C TYR A 301 -24.91 -1.69 12.69
N GLY A 302 -25.47 -2.71 12.03
CA GLY A 302 -26.59 -2.56 11.11
C GLY A 302 -27.92 -2.41 11.85
N GLN A 303 -28.92 -1.83 11.18
CA GLN A 303 -30.28 -1.83 11.73
C GLN A 303 -30.94 -3.19 11.48
N PRO A 304 -31.89 -3.64 12.33
CA PRO A 304 -32.56 -4.92 12.14
C PRO A 304 -33.22 -5.09 10.77
N GLN A 305 -33.72 -3.99 10.20
CA GLN A 305 -34.31 -3.94 8.86
C GLN A 305 -33.29 -4.07 7.72
N ASP A 306 -32.02 -3.75 7.97
CA ASP A 306 -30.93 -3.85 6.98
C ASP A 306 -30.48 -5.31 6.77
N ALA A 307 -30.69 -6.17 7.76
CA ALA A 307 -30.23 -7.56 7.75
C ALA A 307 -30.70 -8.34 6.51
N ALA A 308 -31.93 -8.11 6.06
CA ALA A 308 -32.48 -8.75 4.88
C ALA A 308 -31.67 -8.47 3.60
N TYR A 309 -30.97 -7.33 3.54
CA TYR A 309 -30.23 -6.91 2.35
C TYR A 309 -28.78 -7.42 2.33
N TYR A 310 -28.10 -7.53 3.48
CA TYR A 310 -26.69 -7.95 3.53
C TYR A 310 -26.49 -9.42 3.93
N GLN A 311 -27.41 -10.02 4.70
CA GLN A 311 -27.23 -11.37 5.26
C GLN A 311 -27.01 -12.45 4.20
N PRO A 312 -27.75 -12.50 3.07
CA PRO A 312 -27.53 -13.53 2.04
C PRO A 312 -26.10 -13.51 1.47
N TYR A 313 -25.52 -12.32 1.32
CA TYR A 313 -24.15 -12.15 0.84
C TYR A 313 -23.12 -12.51 1.92
N SER A 314 -23.38 -12.16 3.18
CA SER A 314 -22.54 -12.56 4.32
C SER A 314 -22.47 -14.07 4.48
N GLU A 315 -23.60 -14.77 4.37
CA GLU A 315 -23.65 -16.23 4.45
C GLU A 315 -22.96 -16.89 3.27
N SER A 316 -23.12 -16.33 2.06
CA SER A 316 -22.43 -16.82 0.86
C SER A 316 -20.92 -16.66 1.00
N LEU A 317 -20.46 -15.49 1.47
CA LEU A 317 -19.06 -15.22 1.75
C LEU A 317 -18.51 -16.22 2.78
N TRP A 318 -19.20 -16.42 3.90
CA TRP A 318 -18.81 -17.40 4.91
C TRP A 318 -18.64 -18.81 4.34
N LYS A 319 -19.61 -19.28 3.55
CA LYS A 319 -19.57 -20.62 2.93
C LYS A 319 -18.41 -20.78 1.97
N MET A 320 -18.11 -19.76 1.17
CA MET A 320 -16.99 -19.79 0.22
C MET A 320 -15.64 -19.95 0.92
N PHE A 321 -15.46 -19.36 2.10
CA PHE A 321 -14.22 -19.47 2.89
C PHE A 321 -14.25 -20.57 3.96
N SER A 322 -15.26 -21.45 3.92
CA SER A 322 -15.41 -22.53 4.90
C SER A 322 -14.33 -23.61 4.75
N SER A 323 -14.11 -24.40 5.82
CA SER A 323 -13.16 -25.52 5.80
C SER A 323 -13.50 -26.62 4.80
N GLY A 324 -14.77 -26.75 4.40
CA GLY A 324 -15.18 -27.67 3.33
C GLY A 324 -14.70 -27.25 1.93
N VAL A 325 -14.25 -25.99 1.78
CA VAL A 325 -13.72 -25.43 0.52
C VAL A 325 -12.21 -25.20 0.62
N LEU A 326 -11.74 -24.63 1.74
CA LEU A 326 -10.35 -24.20 1.99
C LEU A 326 -9.78 -24.88 3.25
N GLY A 327 -9.76 -26.22 3.24
CA GLY A 327 -9.30 -27.07 4.35
C GLY A 327 -8.19 -28.03 3.94
#